data_AF-X1NMK6-F1
#
_entry.id   AF-X1NMK6-F1
#
_cell.length_a   1.000
_cell.length_b   1.000
_cell.length_c   1.000
_cell.angle_alpha   90.00
_cell.angle_beta   90.00
_cell.angle_gamma   90.00
#
_symmetry.space_group_name_H-M   'P 1'
#
loop_
_entity.id
_entity.type
_entity.pdbx_description
1 polymer ?
#
loop_
_entity_poly.entity_id
_entity_poly.type
_entity_poly.pdbx_seq_one_letter_code
_entity_poly.pdbx_strand_id
1 'polypeptide(L)'
;EAVTIEGVPADFTFETNLKQTDTGDDVKYLQIVLNSDSETQLAEEGVGSPGEETSYFGPLTKAAVIAFQELYTEDVLASWGLTEGTGFVGSTTRAKLNSLLAAAEEEEEEEEEEEVPAEGLSVALSAVTPVSASIVADTTSGDGAQALIAFLKVSFTASAEGPAKVTTLKVTRGGISADADLSNVYLYDGGTRLAEFASFTSRVITFTDSAGLFTVEAETTKSITVKADLANGTSSGKTINLNINAATDITSDASEISGTFPITGNTMSTAS
;
A
#
# COMPACT_ATOMS: atom_id res chain seq x y z
N GLU A 1 -2.72 -9.14 -11.20
CA GLU A 1 -3.63 -10.30 -11.08
C GLU A 1 -3.25 -11.02 -9.81
N ALA A 2 -3.78 -10.50 -8.70
CA ALA A 2 -3.87 -11.19 -7.44
C ALA A 2 -4.49 -12.54 -7.73
N VAL A 3 -3.73 -13.61 -7.57
CA VAL A 3 -4.18 -14.93 -8.01
C VAL A 3 -5.18 -15.43 -6.98
N THR A 4 -6.45 -15.02 -7.09
CA THR A 4 -7.51 -15.91 -6.63
C THR A 4 -7.28 -17.23 -7.32
N ILE A 5 -7.06 -18.27 -6.52
CA ILE A 5 -6.87 -19.59 -7.07
C ILE A 5 -8.29 -20.07 -7.46
N GLU A 6 -8.73 -19.62 -8.65
CA GLU A 6 -10.09 -19.76 -9.16
C GLU A 6 -10.58 -21.21 -8.97
N GLY A 7 -11.66 -21.38 -8.22
CA GLY A 7 -12.22 -22.69 -7.92
C GLY A 7 -11.93 -23.23 -6.52
N VAL A 8 -11.20 -22.51 -5.67
CA VAL A 8 -11.13 -22.75 -4.21
C VAL A 8 -12.07 -21.78 -3.47
N PRO A 9 -12.94 -22.24 -2.54
CA PRO A 9 -13.76 -21.34 -1.73
C PRO A 9 -12.90 -20.43 -0.83
N ALA A 10 -13.27 -19.15 -0.67
CA ALA A 10 -12.52 -18.18 0.15
C ALA A 10 -12.25 -18.69 1.58
N ASP A 11 -13.28 -19.09 2.32
CA ASP A 11 -13.13 -19.61 3.69
C ASP A 11 -12.50 -21.02 3.78
N PHE A 12 -12.02 -21.60 2.67
CA PHE A 12 -11.46 -22.95 2.68
C PHE A 12 -10.06 -22.95 3.31
N THR A 13 -9.83 -23.93 4.20
CA THR A 13 -8.50 -24.20 4.73
C THR A 13 -8.23 -25.70 4.73
N PHE A 14 -6.99 -26.08 4.44
CA PHE A 14 -6.56 -27.46 4.52
C PHE A 14 -6.42 -27.87 5.99
N GLU A 15 -7.41 -28.59 6.51
CA GLU A 15 -7.38 -29.15 7.87
C GLU A 15 -6.92 -30.62 7.90
N THR A 16 -7.20 -31.37 6.82
CA THR A 16 -6.98 -32.81 6.74
C THR A 16 -5.67 -33.16 6.04
N ASN A 17 -4.92 -34.13 6.57
CA ASN A 17 -3.75 -34.66 5.87
C ASN A 17 -4.16 -35.35 4.56
N LEU A 18 -3.49 -35.07 3.46
CA LEU A 18 -3.75 -35.70 2.15
C LEU A 18 -2.55 -36.53 1.68
N LYS A 19 -2.84 -37.64 1.01
CA LYS A 19 -1.86 -38.54 0.40
C LYS A 19 -2.39 -39.19 -0.86
N GLN A 20 -1.49 -39.82 -1.60
CA GLN A 20 -1.86 -40.63 -2.75
C GLN A 20 -2.95 -41.64 -2.41
N THR A 21 -3.90 -41.81 -3.35
CA THR A 21 -5.15 -42.58 -3.25
C THR A 21 -6.32 -41.89 -2.54
N ASP A 22 -6.10 -40.79 -1.84
CA ASP A 22 -7.20 -40.02 -1.27
C ASP A 22 -8.07 -39.42 -2.38
N THR A 23 -9.35 -39.23 -2.07
CA THR A 23 -10.32 -38.59 -2.97
C THR A 23 -11.18 -37.58 -2.24
N GLY A 24 -11.61 -36.53 -2.93
CA GLY A 24 -12.58 -35.56 -2.40
C GLY A 24 -12.29 -34.13 -2.85
N ASP A 25 -13.04 -33.19 -2.29
CA ASP A 25 -12.93 -31.78 -2.65
C ASP A 25 -11.60 -31.16 -2.16
N ASP A 26 -11.10 -31.54 -0.98
CA ASP A 26 -9.77 -31.14 -0.49
C ASP A 26 -8.66 -31.50 -1.50
N VAL A 27 -8.78 -32.67 -2.15
CA VAL A 27 -7.84 -33.09 -3.19
C VAL A 27 -7.99 -32.22 -4.44
N LYS A 28 -9.22 -31.89 -4.83
CA LYS A 28 -9.47 -30.99 -5.96
C LYS A 28 -8.88 -29.62 -5.70
N TYR A 29 -9.13 -29.02 -4.53
CA TYR A 29 -8.56 -27.73 -4.15
C TYR A 29 -7.04 -27.76 -4.06
N LEU A 30 -6.45 -28.85 -3.56
CA LEU A 30 -5.00 -29.04 -3.61
C LEU A 30 -4.48 -28.98 -5.04
N GLN A 31 -5.15 -29.65 -6.00
CA GLN A 31 -4.72 -29.63 -7.40
C GLN A 31 -4.81 -28.22 -8.00
N ILE A 32 -5.89 -27.49 -7.69
CA ILE A 32 -6.07 -26.12 -8.15
C ILE A 32 -4.97 -25.21 -7.60
N VAL A 33 -4.65 -25.31 -6.30
CA VAL A 33 -3.55 -24.53 -5.68
C VAL A 33 -2.18 -24.89 -6.26
N LEU A 34 -1.93 -26.15 -6.59
CA LEU A 34 -0.66 -26.56 -7.20
C LEU A 34 -0.56 -26.11 -8.68
N ASN A 35 -1.69 -25.99 -9.37
CA ASN A 35 -1.74 -25.53 -10.76
C ASN A 35 -1.63 -24.01 -10.91
N SER A 36 -1.76 -23.22 -9.83
CA SER A 36 -1.57 -21.77 -9.91
C SER A 36 -0.09 -21.36 -10.04
N ASP A 37 0.84 -22.26 -9.73
CA ASP A 37 2.27 -22.05 -9.90
C ASP A 37 2.83 -23.03 -10.95
N SER A 38 3.46 -22.47 -11.99
CA SER A 38 4.10 -23.25 -13.06
C SER A 38 5.18 -24.22 -12.56
N GLU A 39 5.82 -23.96 -11.42
CA GLU A 39 6.82 -24.85 -10.81
C GLU A 39 6.18 -26.07 -10.14
N THR A 40 4.88 -26.00 -9.80
CA THR A 40 4.15 -27.07 -9.11
C THR A 40 2.99 -27.65 -9.92
N GLN A 41 2.80 -27.19 -11.16
CA GLN A 41 1.73 -27.62 -12.05
C GLN A 41 1.74 -29.14 -12.27
N LEU A 42 0.55 -29.76 -12.22
CA LEU A 42 0.42 -31.21 -12.33
C LEU A 42 0.63 -31.72 -13.77
N ALA A 43 0.11 -30.99 -14.75
CA ALA A 43 0.18 -31.31 -16.16
C ALA A 43 -0.05 -30.06 -17.01
N GLU A 44 0.60 -29.99 -18.18
CA GLU A 44 0.41 -28.90 -19.15
C GLU A 44 -0.97 -28.96 -19.83
N GLU A 45 -1.46 -30.17 -20.15
CA GLU A 45 -2.75 -30.40 -20.79
C GLU A 45 -3.40 -31.70 -20.30
N GLY A 46 -4.73 -31.76 -20.34
CA GLY A 46 -5.51 -32.96 -20.04
C GLY A 46 -5.76 -33.16 -18.55
N VAL A 47 -6.00 -34.40 -18.13
CA VAL A 47 -6.41 -34.69 -16.75
C VAL A 47 -5.37 -34.18 -15.74
N GLY A 48 -5.79 -33.25 -14.88
CA GLY A 48 -4.95 -32.61 -13.88
C GLY A 48 -4.32 -31.29 -14.33
N SER A 49 -4.45 -30.85 -15.58
CA SER A 49 -4.03 -29.50 -15.99
C SER A 49 -4.96 -28.43 -15.41
N PRO A 50 -4.57 -27.14 -15.47
CA PRO A 50 -5.44 -26.04 -15.05
C PRO A 50 -6.84 -26.14 -15.68
N GLY A 51 -7.89 -26.11 -14.86
CA GLY A 51 -9.29 -26.24 -15.27
C GLY A 51 -9.78 -27.68 -15.51
N GLU A 52 -8.88 -28.65 -15.48
CA GLU A 52 -9.14 -30.10 -15.64
C GLU A 52 -8.76 -30.88 -14.37
N GLU A 53 -8.79 -30.21 -13.20
CA GLU A 53 -8.52 -30.83 -11.91
C GLU A 53 -9.55 -31.91 -11.55
N THR A 54 -9.06 -32.89 -10.81
CA THR A 54 -9.83 -34.04 -10.38
C THR A 54 -9.94 -34.08 -8.87
N SER A 55 -10.85 -34.90 -8.37
CA SER A 55 -10.94 -35.21 -6.95
C SER A 55 -10.10 -36.42 -6.55
N TYR A 56 -9.08 -36.83 -7.33
CA TYR A 56 -8.25 -38.01 -7.03
C TYR A 56 -6.76 -37.66 -6.89
N PHE A 57 -6.17 -38.02 -5.74
CA PHE A 57 -4.76 -37.78 -5.46
C PHE A 57 -3.94 -38.89 -6.13
N GLY A 58 -3.63 -38.66 -7.40
CA GLY A 58 -2.87 -39.59 -8.24
C GLY A 58 -1.35 -39.38 -8.19
N PRO A 59 -0.60 -40.08 -9.05
CA PRO A 59 0.83 -39.88 -9.21
C PRO A 59 1.23 -38.45 -9.61
N LEU A 60 0.44 -37.78 -10.45
CA LEU A 60 0.70 -36.39 -10.87
C LEU A 60 0.58 -35.43 -9.68
N THR A 61 -0.51 -35.52 -8.92
CA THR A 61 -0.69 -34.73 -7.68
C THR A 61 0.43 -34.98 -6.69
N LYS A 62 0.91 -36.23 -6.56
CA LYS A 62 2.05 -36.54 -5.69
C LYS A 62 3.33 -35.85 -6.14
N ALA A 63 3.63 -35.88 -7.44
CA ALA A 63 4.80 -35.21 -8.00
C ALA A 63 4.72 -33.69 -7.79
N ALA A 64 3.57 -33.08 -8.03
CA ALA A 64 3.32 -31.67 -7.77
C ALA A 64 3.49 -31.30 -6.28
N VAL A 65 3.01 -32.13 -5.35
CA VAL A 65 3.24 -31.91 -3.91
C VAL A 65 4.72 -32.02 -3.56
N ILE A 66 5.48 -32.93 -4.18
CA ILE A 66 6.94 -33.02 -3.98
C ILE A 66 7.60 -31.73 -4.46
N ALA A 67 7.28 -31.26 -5.67
CA ALA A 67 7.81 -30.02 -6.22
C ALA A 67 7.48 -28.82 -5.30
N PHE A 68 6.24 -28.72 -4.82
CA PHE A 68 5.83 -27.69 -3.86
C PHE A 68 6.63 -27.74 -2.55
N GLN A 69 6.84 -28.94 -2.01
CA GLN A 69 7.58 -29.12 -0.76
C GLN A 69 9.06 -28.72 -0.91
N GLU A 70 9.65 -29.00 -2.07
CA GLU A 70 11.03 -28.64 -2.40
C GLU A 70 11.16 -27.14 -2.70
N LEU A 71 10.17 -26.54 -3.36
CA LEU A 71 10.09 -25.09 -3.59
C LEU A 71 10.06 -24.32 -2.26
N TYR A 72 9.28 -24.80 -1.29
CA TYR A 72 9.15 -24.21 0.05
C TYR A 72 9.93 -24.98 1.13
N THR A 73 11.17 -25.40 0.81
CA THR A 73 11.98 -26.27 1.68
C THR A 73 12.10 -25.76 3.12
N GLU A 74 12.38 -24.47 3.31
CA GLU A 74 12.56 -23.87 4.64
C GLU A 74 11.28 -23.95 5.49
N ASP A 75 10.13 -23.67 4.88
CA ASP A 75 8.83 -23.66 5.55
C ASP A 75 8.29 -25.08 5.78
N VAL A 76 8.54 -26.00 4.85
CA VAL A 76 7.85 -27.28 4.79
C VAL A 76 8.69 -28.45 5.27
N LEU A 77 9.96 -28.52 4.89
CA LEU A 77 10.83 -29.69 5.07
C LEU A 77 11.87 -29.51 6.19
N ALA A 78 12.42 -28.31 6.38
CA ALA A 78 13.55 -28.06 7.27
C ALA A 78 13.27 -28.46 8.73
N SER A 79 12.06 -28.21 9.23
CA SER A 79 11.64 -28.59 10.60
C SER A 79 11.64 -30.10 10.86
N TRP A 80 11.59 -30.91 9.79
CA TRP A 80 11.62 -32.37 9.84
C TRP A 80 13.00 -32.94 9.49
N GLY A 81 13.97 -32.08 9.18
CA GLY A 81 15.29 -32.49 8.71
C GLY A 81 15.27 -33.20 7.35
N LEU A 82 14.25 -32.91 6.54
CA LEU A 82 14.08 -33.48 5.21
C LEU A 82 14.69 -32.57 4.16
N THR A 83 15.25 -33.16 3.10
CA THR A 83 15.82 -32.46 1.95
C THR A 83 15.15 -32.84 0.63
N GLU A 84 14.24 -33.81 0.66
CA GLU A 84 13.47 -34.29 -0.48
C GLU A 84 11.98 -34.26 -0.12
N GLY A 85 11.14 -33.88 -1.08
CA GLY A 85 9.71 -33.87 -0.90
C GLY A 85 9.18 -35.29 -0.68
N THR A 86 8.18 -35.41 0.20
CA THR A 86 7.55 -36.71 0.56
C THR A 86 6.33 -37.01 -0.31
N GLY A 87 5.71 -35.98 -0.89
CA GLY A 87 4.42 -36.07 -1.57
C GLY A 87 3.25 -36.29 -0.61
N PHE A 88 3.45 -36.06 0.69
CA PHE A 88 2.43 -36.13 1.73
C PHE A 88 2.08 -34.73 2.24
N VAL A 89 0.81 -34.35 2.18
CA VAL A 89 0.34 -33.03 2.63
C VAL A 89 0.11 -33.07 4.15
N GLY A 90 1.22 -32.95 4.89
CA GLY A 90 1.27 -32.91 6.35
C GLY A 90 1.03 -31.50 6.92
N SER A 91 1.27 -31.33 8.22
CA SER A 91 0.97 -30.07 8.93
C SER A 91 1.69 -28.86 8.36
N THR A 92 2.98 -28.97 8.05
CA THR A 92 3.79 -27.85 7.51
C THR A 92 3.44 -27.55 6.06
N THR A 93 3.10 -28.57 5.26
CA THR A 93 2.59 -28.36 3.89
C THR A 93 1.24 -27.64 3.90
N ARG A 94 0.30 -28.06 4.77
CA ARG A 94 -1.00 -27.37 4.90
C ARG A 94 -0.86 -25.94 5.39
N ALA A 95 0.02 -25.71 6.36
CA ALA A 95 0.30 -24.36 6.85
C ALA A 95 0.76 -23.44 5.71
N LYS A 96 1.66 -23.93 4.84
CA LYS A 96 2.10 -23.16 3.68
C LYS A 96 1.00 -22.95 2.65
N LEU A 97 0.25 -24.00 2.29
CA LEU A 97 -0.90 -23.90 1.37
C LEU A 97 -1.94 -22.88 1.87
N ASN A 98 -2.30 -22.93 3.15
CA ASN A 98 -3.23 -21.98 3.76
C ASN A 98 -2.67 -20.55 3.78
N SER A 99 -1.35 -20.39 3.97
CA SER A 99 -0.71 -19.07 3.87
C SER A 99 -0.76 -18.50 2.46
N LEU A 100 -0.69 -19.34 1.42
CA LEU A 100 -0.82 -18.90 0.03
C LEU A 100 -2.28 -18.54 -0.30
N LEU A 101 -3.24 -19.30 0.21
CA LEU A 101 -4.66 -18.96 0.11
C LEU A 101 -4.98 -17.63 0.78
N ALA A 102 -4.46 -17.36 1.98
CA ALA A 102 -4.66 -16.08 2.67
C ALA A 102 -3.92 -14.92 1.99
N ALA A 103 -2.73 -15.15 1.41
CA ALA A 103 -2.02 -14.11 0.66
C ALA A 103 -2.78 -13.71 -0.62
N ALA A 104 -3.46 -14.66 -1.27
CA ALA A 104 -4.34 -14.38 -2.40
C ALA A 104 -5.54 -13.50 -2.01
N GLU A 105 -6.03 -13.59 -0.77
CA GLU A 105 -7.10 -12.73 -0.25
C GLU A 105 -6.60 -11.30 0.08
N GLU A 106 -5.36 -11.15 0.56
CA GLU A 106 -4.77 -9.83 0.83
C GLU A 106 -4.43 -9.05 -0.46
N GLU A 107 -4.19 -9.73 -1.58
CA GLU A 107 -4.00 -9.09 -2.88
C GLU A 107 -5.34 -8.70 -3.56
N GLU A 108 -6.50 -9.27 -3.18
CA GLU A 108 -7.82 -8.83 -3.69
C GLU A 108 -8.30 -7.49 -3.10
N GLU A 109 -7.88 -7.10 -1.88
CA GLU A 109 -8.16 -5.74 -1.37
C GLU A 109 -7.34 -4.65 -2.11
N GLU A 110 -6.33 -5.02 -2.91
CA GLU A 110 -5.59 -4.08 -3.79
C GLU A 110 -5.98 -4.19 -5.28
N GLU A 111 -6.74 -5.21 -5.72
CA GLU A 111 -7.07 -5.41 -7.16
C GLU A 111 -8.55 -5.29 -7.56
N GLU A 112 -9.51 -5.03 -6.65
CA GLU A 112 -10.82 -4.44 -7.03
C GLU A 112 -10.72 -2.91 -7.23
N GLU A 113 -9.80 -2.45 -8.08
CA GLU A 113 -10.03 -1.27 -8.91
C GLU A 113 -9.83 -1.70 -10.37
N GLU A 114 -10.92 -2.11 -11.03
CA GLU A 114 -11.03 -1.80 -12.45
C GLU A 114 -10.80 -0.28 -12.55
N GLU A 115 -9.59 0.11 -12.97
CA GLU A 115 -9.27 1.49 -13.31
C GLU A 115 -10.20 1.90 -14.45
N VAL A 116 -11.36 2.45 -14.07
CA VAL A 116 -12.06 3.45 -14.87
C VAL A 116 -10.96 4.43 -15.24
N PRO A 117 -10.64 4.64 -16.54
CA PRO A 117 -9.51 5.47 -16.92
C PRO A 117 -9.64 6.76 -16.14
N ALA A 118 -8.70 7.03 -15.23
CA ALA A 118 -8.84 8.13 -14.29
C ALA A 118 -9.00 9.41 -15.12
N GLU A 119 -10.23 9.92 -15.24
CA GLU A 119 -10.45 11.19 -15.94
C GLU A 119 -9.90 12.29 -15.02
N GLY A 120 -9.14 13.23 -15.58
CA GLY A 120 -8.53 14.31 -14.81
C GLY A 120 -7.29 13.94 -13.96
N LEU A 121 -7.34 14.22 -12.65
CA LEU A 121 -6.19 14.23 -11.73
C LEU A 121 -6.44 13.33 -10.51
N SER A 122 -5.69 12.23 -10.40
CA SER A 122 -5.74 11.37 -9.21
C SER A 122 -4.73 11.81 -8.15
N VAL A 123 -5.10 11.64 -6.88
CA VAL A 123 -4.32 12.11 -5.73
C VAL A 123 -4.25 11.01 -4.69
N ALA A 124 -3.03 10.62 -4.29
CA ALA A 124 -2.81 9.54 -3.34
C ALA A 124 -1.69 9.86 -2.35
N LEU A 125 -1.67 9.17 -1.21
CA LEU A 125 -0.54 9.21 -0.29
C LEU A 125 0.70 8.64 -1.00
N SER A 126 1.84 9.32 -0.91
CA SER A 126 3.07 8.79 -1.47
C SER A 126 3.61 7.67 -0.57
N ALA A 127 4.02 6.54 -1.14
CA ALA A 127 4.68 5.45 -0.41
C ALA A 127 5.95 5.90 0.34
N VAL A 128 6.56 7.01 -0.10
CA VAL A 128 7.71 7.66 0.55
C VAL A 128 7.31 8.88 1.40
N THR A 129 6.09 8.86 1.96
CA THR A 129 5.66 9.83 2.96
C THR A 129 6.53 9.72 4.21
N PRO A 130 6.90 10.84 4.87
CA PRO A 130 7.77 10.81 6.04
C PRO A 130 7.22 9.89 7.15
N VAL A 131 8.07 9.04 7.70
CA VAL A 131 7.72 8.20 8.87
C VAL A 131 7.55 9.04 10.13
N SER A 132 6.75 8.57 11.08
CA SER A 132 6.60 9.21 12.39
C SER A 132 7.96 9.42 13.06
N ALA A 133 8.21 10.64 13.53
CA ALA A 133 9.47 11.00 14.17
C ALA A 133 9.26 12.02 15.29
N SER A 134 10.30 12.18 16.11
CA SER A 134 10.36 13.26 17.08
C SER A 134 10.95 14.51 16.43
N ILE A 135 10.25 15.63 16.61
CA ILE A 135 10.65 16.95 16.11
C ILE A 135 11.18 17.81 17.26
N VAL A 136 12.30 18.48 17.02
CA VAL A 136 13.01 19.23 18.06
C VAL A 136 12.30 20.54 18.34
N ALA A 137 11.72 20.64 19.53
CA ALA A 137 11.15 21.83 20.13
C ALA A 137 12.23 22.58 20.91
N ASP A 138 12.27 23.91 20.77
CA ASP A 138 13.12 24.78 21.56
C ASP A 138 12.26 25.77 22.33
N THR A 139 12.30 25.70 23.67
CA THR A 139 11.63 26.63 24.58
C THR A 139 12.60 27.54 25.32
N THR A 140 13.91 27.33 25.17
CA THR A 140 14.92 27.83 26.12
C THR A 140 16.03 28.64 25.44
N SER A 141 16.46 28.23 24.24
CA SER A 141 17.75 28.64 23.67
C SER A 141 17.64 29.89 22.80
N GLY A 142 16.46 30.15 22.23
CA GLY A 142 16.26 31.28 21.29
C GLY A 142 16.92 31.06 19.93
N ASP A 143 17.63 29.93 19.76
CA ASP A 143 18.30 29.49 18.54
C ASP A 143 17.29 28.98 17.49
N GLY A 144 16.06 28.68 17.94
CA GLY A 144 14.93 28.35 17.09
C GLY A 144 14.62 26.86 17.10
N ALA A 145 13.33 26.54 16.96
CA ALA A 145 12.86 25.16 16.84
C ALA A 145 13.18 24.58 15.45
N GLN A 146 12.98 23.27 15.27
CA GLN A 146 13.29 22.59 14.02
C GLN A 146 12.49 23.16 12.82
N ALA A 147 13.20 23.43 11.74
CA ALA A 147 12.65 23.94 10.48
C ALA A 147 12.62 22.86 9.38
N LEU A 148 11.83 23.10 8.33
CA LEU A 148 11.68 22.29 7.11
C LEU A 148 11.36 20.82 7.39
N ILE A 149 10.59 20.56 8.45
CA ILE A 149 10.13 19.22 8.82
C ILE A 149 9.17 18.74 7.74
N ALA A 150 9.44 17.58 7.12
CA ALA A 150 8.51 16.97 6.18
C ALA A 150 7.41 16.23 6.94
N PHE A 151 6.14 16.57 6.69
CA PHE A 151 4.99 15.99 7.38
C PHE A 151 4.14 15.06 6.51
N LEU A 152 4.03 15.37 5.23
CA LEU A 152 3.17 14.67 4.30
C LEU A 152 3.78 14.73 2.91
N LYS A 153 3.82 13.59 2.20
CA LYS A 153 4.14 13.55 0.78
C LYS A 153 2.97 12.94 0.01
N VAL A 154 2.51 13.65 -1.02
CA VAL A 154 1.31 13.32 -1.80
C VAL A 154 1.72 13.16 -3.26
N SER A 155 1.26 12.10 -3.90
CA SER A 155 1.42 11.86 -5.33
C SER A 155 0.20 12.40 -6.07
N PHE A 156 0.45 13.20 -7.10
CA PHE A 156 -0.55 13.73 -8.02
C PHE A 156 -0.26 13.13 -9.39
N THR A 157 -1.20 12.41 -9.98
CA THR A 157 -1.04 11.77 -11.29
C THR A 157 -2.06 12.35 -12.25
N ALA A 158 -1.58 12.91 -13.36
CA ALA A 158 -2.47 13.40 -14.43
C ALA A 158 -2.73 12.29 -15.43
N SER A 159 -3.96 12.23 -15.91
CA SER A 159 -4.38 11.27 -16.92
C SER A 159 -3.81 11.56 -18.31
N ALA A 160 -4.16 10.71 -19.28
CA ALA A 160 -3.83 10.92 -20.68
C ALA A 160 -4.61 12.08 -21.34
N GLU A 161 -5.62 12.66 -20.68
CA GLU A 161 -6.43 13.75 -21.25
C GLU A 161 -5.63 15.05 -21.41
N GLY A 162 -4.60 15.26 -20.57
CA GLY A 162 -3.77 16.44 -20.64
C GLY A 162 -3.09 16.79 -19.31
N PRO A 163 -2.22 17.80 -19.30
CA PRO A 163 -1.58 18.27 -18.09
C PRO A 163 -2.62 18.88 -17.13
N ALA A 164 -2.45 18.63 -15.83
CA ALA A 164 -3.29 19.17 -14.77
C ALA A 164 -2.52 20.21 -13.95
N LYS A 165 -2.99 21.46 -13.94
CA LYS A 165 -2.42 22.57 -13.18
C LYS A 165 -3.22 22.82 -11.91
N VAL A 166 -2.58 22.58 -10.78
CA VAL A 166 -3.16 22.82 -9.45
C VAL A 166 -2.93 24.29 -9.05
N THR A 167 -3.98 25.01 -8.73
CA THR A 167 -3.93 26.43 -8.33
C THR A 167 -4.16 26.66 -6.84
N THR A 168 -4.89 25.75 -6.18
CA THR A 168 -5.16 25.81 -4.75
C THR A 168 -4.99 24.44 -4.14
N LEU A 169 -4.34 24.38 -2.99
CA LEU A 169 -4.24 23.19 -2.15
C LEU A 169 -4.49 23.59 -0.70
N LYS A 170 -5.43 22.93 -0.04
CA LYS A 170 -5.67 23.08 1.39
C LYS A 170 -5.18 21.84 2.12
N VAL A 171 -4.47 22.08 3.21
CA VAL A 171 -3.93 21.06 4.10
C VAL A 171 -4.43 21.35 5.50
N THR A 172 -4.97 20.35 6.18
CA THR A 172 -5.48 20.50 7.54
C THR A 172 -4.53 19.88 8.55
N ARG A 173 -4.25 20.63 9.61
CA ARG A 173 -3.44 20.19 10.74
C ARG A 173 -4.27 19.33 11.71
N GLY A 174 -3.88 18.07 11.89
CA GLY A 174 -4.40 17.20 12.94
C GLY A 174 -3.50 17.17 14.19
N GLY A 175 -3.77 16.21 15.08
CA GLY A 175 -3.04 16.04 16.34
C GLY A 175 -3.40 17.07 17.44
N ILE A 176 -2.64 17.01 18.53
CA ILE A 176 -2.78 17.83 19.73
C ILE A 176 -1.74 18.95 19.67
N SER A 177 -2.13 20.05 19.03
CA SER A 177 -1.33 21.26 18.82
C SER A 177 -2.24 22.45 18.50
N ALA A 178 -1.70 23.66 18.50
CA ALA A 178 -2.34 24.91 18.10
C ALA A 178 -1.80 25.38 16.74
N ASP A 179 -2.54 26.25 16.05
CA ASP A 179 -2.09 26.79 14.75
C ASP A 179 -0.81 27.61 14.90
N ALA A 180 -0.65 28.31 16.03
CA ALA A 180 0.57 29.04 16.37
C ALA A 180 1.80 28.15 16.61
N ASP A 181 1.65 26.82 16.71
CA ASP A 181 2.79 25.91 16.87
C ASP A 181 3.55 25.70 15.54
N LEU A 182 2.96 26.01 14.38
CA LEU A 182 3.67 26.02 13.10
C LEU A 182 3.84 27.46 12.65
N SER A 183 5.10 27.88 12.48
CA SER A 183 5.43 29.26 12.10
C SER A 183 5.36 29.48 10.59
N ASN A 184 5.67 28.44 9.81
CA ASN A 184 5.57 28.47 8.36
C ASN A 184 5.27 27.08 7.79
N VAL A 185 4.67 27.04 6.60
CA VAL A 185 4.35 25.80 5.88
C VAL A 185 4.60 26.01 4.38
N TYR A 186 5.18 25.01 3.74
CA TYR A 186 5.66 25.07 2.36
C TYR A 186 5.26 23.84 1.56
N LEU A 187 5.15 24.02 0.24
CA LEU A 187 5.10 22.93 -0.74
C LEU A 187 6.48 22.78 -1.39
N TYR A 188 6.95 21.55 -1.51
CA TYR A 188 8.21 21.21 -2.16
C TYR A 188 8.01 20.11 -3.22
N ASP A 189 8.73 20.24 -4.33
CA ASP A 189 8.97 19.16 -5.29
C ASP A 189 10.46 18.81 -5.23
N GLY A 190 10.78 17.64 -4.67
CA GLY A 190 12.14 17.27 -4.31
C GLY A 190 12.82 18.32 -3.42
N GLY A 191 13.86 18.97 -3.96
CA GLY A 191 14.61 20.03 -3.29
C GLY A 191 14.09 21.45 -3.54
N THR A 192 13.15 21.63 -4.47
CA THR A 192 12.67 22.94 -4.91
C THR A 192 11.42 23.34 -4.15
N ARG A 193 11.43 24.53 -3.52
CA ARG A 193 10.23 25.11 -2.90
C ARG A 193 9.31 25.65 -3.98
N LEU A 194 8.07 25.16 -4.02
CA LEU A 194 7.02 25.61 -4.95
C LEU A 194 6.25 26.79 -4.39
N ALA A 195 5.79 26.70 -3.14
CA ALA A 195 4.94 27.70 -2.54
C ALA A 195 5.13 27.79 -1.03
N GLU A 196 4.75 28.94 -0.47
CA GLU A 196 4.54 29.18 0.95
C GLU A 196 3.04 29.36 1.19
N PHE A 197 2.55 29.02 2.39
CA PHE A 197 1.12 29.13 2.68
C PHE A 197 0.62 30.58 2.57
N ALA A 198 -0.58 30.77 2.03
CA ALA A 198 -1.22 32.08 1.91
C ALA A 198 -2.02 32.45 3.17
N SER A 199 -2.60 31.45 3.84
CA SER A 199 -3.35 31.65 5.10
C SER A 199 -3.37 30.39 5.94
N PHE A 200 -3.34 30.54 7.27
CA PHE A 200 -3.49 29.44 8.21
C PHE A 200 -4.49 29.82 9.30
N THR A 201 -5.68 29.23 9.26
CA THR A 201 -6.76 29.53 10.21
C THR A 201 -7.57 28.29 10.53
N SER A 202 -7.93 28.13 11.80
CA SER A 202 -8.80 27.05 12.26
C SER A 202 -8.32 25.68 11.75
N ARG A 203 -7.02 25.41 11.87
CA ARG A 203 -6.33 24.18 11.42
C ARG A 203 -6.12 24.06 9.91
N VAL A 204 -6.71 24.91 9.08
CA VAL A 204 -6.61 24.83 7.61
C VAL A 204 -5.52 25.76 7.09
N ILE A 205 -4.51 25.16 6.48
CA ILE A 205 -3.39 25.81 5.78
C ILE A 205 -3.76 25.86 4.30
N THR A 206 -3.88 27.06 3.73
CA THR A 206 -4.25 27.25 2.32
C THR A 206 -3.06 27.74 1.53
N PHE A 207 -2.73 27.01 0.46
CA PHE A 207 -1.83 27.44 -0.60
C PHE A 207 -2.68 27.88 -1.79
N THR A 208 -2.41 29.05 -2.35
CA THR A 208 -3.08 29.50 -3.56
C THR A 208 -2.15 30.35 -4.40
N ASP A 209 -2.11 30.08 -5.70
CA ASP A 209 -1.43 30.90 -6.69
C ASP A 209 -2.24 30.92 -7.98
N SER A 210 -2.66 32.11 -8.40
CA SER A 210 -3.39 32.31 -9.66
C SER A 210 -2.57 31.95 -10.91
N ALA A 211 -1.23 31.95 -10.81
CA ALA A 211 -0.35 31.48 -11.87
C ALA A 211 -0.20 29.94 -11.90
N GLY A 212 -0.65 29.25 -10.84
CA GLY A 212 -0.50 27.81 -10.62
C GLY A 212 0.58 27.49 -9.58
N LEU A 213 0.27 26.59 -8.63
CA LEU A 213 1.22 26.08 -7.65
C LEU A 213 2.21 25.10 -8.30
N PHE A 214 1.69 24.24 -9.18
CA PHE A 214 2.47 23.31 -10.00
C PHE A 214 1.58 22.72 -11.13
N THR A 215 2.24 22.19 -12.14
CA THR A 215 1.61 21.44 -13.24
C THR A 215 2.11 20.00 -13.21
N VAL A 216 1.19 19.05 -13.31
CA VAL A 216 1.47 17.64 -13.52
C VAL A 216 1.30 17.38 -15.01
N GLU A 217 2.35 16.91 -15.68
CA GLU A 217 2.29 16.63 -17.12
C GLU A 217 1.44 15.37 -17.36
N ALA A 218 0.80 15.28 -18.53
CA ALA A 218 -0.04 14.14 -18.89
C ALA A 218 0.70 12.81 -18.72
N GLU A 219 0.03 11.80 -18.18
CA GLU A 219 0.58 10.46 -17.91
C GLU A 219 1.82 10.47 -16.98
N THR A 220 1.99 11.51 -16.17
CA THR A 220 3.07 11.60 -15.18
C THR A 220 2.55 11.76 -13.77
N THR A 221 3.37 11.32 -12.82
CA THR A 221 3.15 11.54 -11.39
C THR A 221 4.12 12.58 -10.87
N LYS A 222 3.61 13.58 -10.15
CA LYS A 222 4.40 14.56 -9.41
C LYS A 222 4.16 14.38 -7.90
N SER A 223 5.25 14.22 -7.15
CA SER A 223 5.17 14.06 -5.70
C SER A 223 5.45 15.37 -4.97
N ILE A 224 4.45 15.90 -4.29
CA ILE A 224 4.55 17.14 -3.52
C ILE A 224 4.73 16.82 -2.05
N THR A 225 5.75 17.41 -1.43
CA THR A 225 6.02 17.29 0.00
C THR A 225 5.57 18.55 0.72
N VAL A 226 4.69 18.39 1.71
CA VAL A 226 4.31 19.45 2.63
C VAL A 226 5.33 19.48 3.77
N LYS A 227 6.04 20.60 3.89
CA LYS A 227 7.02 20.84 4.96
C LYS A 227 6.54 21.97 5.86
N ALA A 228 6.89 21.95 7.14
CA ALA A 228 6.57 23.04 8.04
C ALA A 228 7.74 23.35 9.00
N ASP A 229 7.75 24.59 9.47
CA ASP A 229 8.66 25.07 10.50
C ASP A 229 7.92 25.07 11.84
N LEU A 230 8.53 24.45 12.85
CA LEU A 230 8.02 24.52 14.21
C LEU A 230 8.24 25.94 14.75
N ALA A 231 7.25 26.51 15.43
CA ALA A 231 7.39 27.82 16.04
C ALA A 231 8.40 27.78 17.19
N ASN A 232 9.20 28.85 17.32
CA ASN A 232 10.05 28.99 18.49
C ASN A 232 9.19 29.13 19.76
N GLY A 233 9.56 28.46 20.85
CA GLY A 233 8.77 28.42 22.08
C GLY A 233 7.69 27.33 22.11
N THR A 234 7.57 26.50 21.06
CA THR A 234 6.69 25.33 21.10
C THR A 234 7.17 24.33 22.16
N SER A 235 6.26 23.90 23.05
CA SER A 235 6.57 22.92 24.11
C SER A 235 6.58 21.48 23.62
N SER A 236 7.28 20.60 24.34
CA SER A 236 7.27 19.15 24.15
C SER A 236 5.89 18.51 24.42
N GLY A 237 5.69 17.29 23.92
CA GLY A 237 4.47 16.49 24.12
C GLY A 237 3.29 16.82 23.20
N LYS A 238 3.47 17.72 22.23
CA LYS A 238 2.48 17.98 21.17
C LYS A 238 2.57 16.93 20.08
N THR A 239 1.46 16.69 19.42
CA THR A 239 1.38 15.85 18.22
C THR A 239 0.87 16.65 17.03
N ILE A 240 1.50 16.44 15.88
CA ILE A 240 1.21 17.17 14.64
C ILE A 240 1.20 16.17 13.49
N ASN A 241 0.10 16.12 12.76
CA ASN A 241 0.04 15.52 11.43
C ASN A 241 -0.63 16.50 10.48
N LEU A 242 -0.41 16.30 9.19
CA LEU A 242 -1.03 17.09 8.12
C LEU A 242 -1.83 16.14 7.22
N ASN A 243 -2.97 16.59 6.75
CA ASN A 243 -3.83 15.82 5.87
C ASN A 243 -4.52 16.69 4.81
N ILE A 244 -5.00 16.06 3.74
CA ILE A 244 -5.95 16.64 2.80
C ILE A 244 -7.28 15.92 3.04
N ASN A 245 -8.35 16.64 3.42
CA ASN A 245 -9.56 15.98 3.92
C ASN A 245 -10.46 15.47 2.80
N ALA A 246 -10.47 16.14 1.65
CA ALA A 246 -11.37 15.86 0.54
C ALA A 246 -10.80 16.36 -0.79
N ALA A 247 -11.31 15.83 -1.90
CA ALA A 247 -10.99 16.33 -3.24
C ALA A 247 -11.27 17.84 -3.40
N THR A 248 -12.29 18.37 -2.71
CA THR A 248 -12.67 19.80 -2.71
C THR A 248 -11.65 20.72 -2.02
N ASP A 249 -10.67 20.17 -1.32
CA ASP A 249 -9.52 20.91 -0.79
C ASP A 249 -8.47 21.22 -1.88
N ILE A 250 -8.64 20.67 -3.08
CA ILE A 250 -7.76 20.84 -4.23
C ILE A 250 -8.53 21.57 -5.32
N THR A 251 -7.90 22.55 -5.96
CA THR A 251 -8.45 23.20 -7.16
C THR A 251 -7.45 23.06 -8.29
N SER A 252 -7.91 22.48 -9.40
CA SER A 252 -7.14 22.18 -10.61
C SER A 252 -7.97 22.56 -11.84
N ASP A 253 -7.32 22.66 -13.01
CA ASP A 253 -7.99 22.73 -14.32
C ASP A 253 -8.31 21.34 -14.92
N ALA A 254 -8.03 20.27 -14.19
CA ALA A 254 -8.48 18.92 -14.52
C ALA A 254 -10.01 18.79 -14.53
N SER A 255 -10.52 17.88 -15.37
CA SER A 255 -11.93 17.53 -15.51
C SER A 255 -12.54 17.00 -14.20
N GLU A 256 -11.78 16.15 -13.49
CA GLU A 256 -12.13 15.58 -12.20
C GLU A 256 -10.90 15.49 -11.29
N ILE A 257 -11.14 15.42 -9.97
CA ILE A 257 -10.11 15.12 -8.96
C ILE A 257 -10.56 13.89 -8.19
N SER A 258 -9.80 12.81 -8.29
CA SER A 258 -10.10 11.52 -7.66
C SER A 258 -9.02 11.13 -6.64
N GLY A 259 -9.35 10.20 -5.75
CA GLY A 259 -8.44 9.68 -4.74
C GLY A 259 -9.14 9.27 -3.45
N THR A 260 -8.42 8.54 -2.60
CA THR A 260 -8.91 8.10 -1.29
C THR A 260 -8.61 9.14 -0.24
N PHE A 261 -9.65 9.86 0.18
CA PHE A 261 -9.56 10.90 1.21
C PHE A 261 -10.15 10.41 2.56
N PRO A 262 -9.60 10.84 3.71
CA PRO A 262 -8.55 11.84 3.88
C PRO A 262 -7.14 11.28 3.64
N ILE A 263 -6.33 11.97 2.85
CA ILE A 263 -4.92 11.63 2.65
C ILE A 263 -4.15 12.15 3.86
N THR A 264 -3.75 11.24 4.76
CA THR A 264 -3.20 11.62 6.07
C THR A 264 -1.74 11.21 6.19
N GLY A 265 -0.89 12.17 6.57
CA GLY A 265 0.51 11.92 6.88
C GLY A 265 0.70 11.33 8.27
N ASN A 266 1.86 10.75 8.50
CA ASN A 266 2.22 10.20 9.80
C ASN A 266 2.28 11.28 10.89
N THR A 267 2.06 10.88 12.15
CA THR A 267 2.04 11.81 13.28
C THR A 267 3.44 12.02 13.84
N MET A 268 3.89 13.28 13.84
CA MET A 268 5.12 13.71 14.49
C MET A 268 4.86 14.15 15.92
N SER A 269 5.86 14.00 16.79
CA SER A 269 5.77 14.39 18.21
C SER A 269 6.89 15.34 18.61
N THR A 270 6.57 16.46 19.26
CA THR A 270 7.58 17.43 19.71
C THR A 270 8.33 16.94 20.96
N ALA A 271 9.65 17.02 20.95
CA ALA A 271 10.51 16.77 22.12
C ALA A 271 11.62 17.83 22.21
N SER A 272 12.11 18.06 23.42
CA SER A 272 13.11 19.09 23.78
C SER A 272 14.29 18.46 24.49
#